data_AF-A0A8S9MDW7-F1
#
_entry.id   AF-A0A8S9MDW7-F1
#
_cell.length_a   1.000
_cell.length_b   1.000
_cell.length_c   1.000
_cell.angle_alpha   90.00
_cell.angle_beta   90.00
_cell.angle_gamma   90.00
#
_symmetry.space_group_name_H-M   'P 1'
#
loop_
_entity.id
_entity.type
_entity.pdbx_description
1 polymer ?
#
loop_
_entity_poly.entity_id
_entity_poly.type
_entity_poly.pdbx_seq_one_letter_code
_entity_poly.pdbx_strand_id
1 'polypeptide(L)'
;MMGFAISDEFLGTFVPIVVYWVYSGMYICLGSMERYRLHSKVDEEEKNLVTKSAVVKGVLLQQTLQAIISVILFKEAPLFVLKLLNREL
;
A
#
# COMPACT_ATOMS: atom_id res chain seq x y z
N MET A 1 28.27 7.99 -9.76
CA MET A 1 26.89 7.49 -9.63
C MET A 1 26.30 8.12 -8.38
N MET A 2 25.31 9.01 -8.51
CA MET A 2 24.58 9.52 -7.35
C MET A 2 23.63 8.42 -6.88
N GLY A 3 24.09 7.59 -5.95
CA GLY A 3 23.20 6.70 -5.23
C GLY A 3 22.24 7.57 -4.41
N PHE A 4 20.93 7.44 -4.64
CA PHE A 4 19.95 8.01 -3.73
C PHE A 4 20.23 7.42 -2.35
N ALA A 5 20.78 8.22 -1.43
CA ALA A 5 20.92 7.84 -0.03
C ALA A 5 19.51 7.88 0.59
N ILE A 6 18.75 6.81 0.39
CA ILE A 6 17.45 6.61 1.03
C ILE A 6 17.73 6.04 2.43
N SER A 7 17.17 6.69 3.45
CA SER A 7 17.27 6.23 4.84
C SER A 7 16.63 4.84 4.98
N ASP A 8 17.27 3.92 5.71
CA ASP A 8 16.74 2.57 5.96
C ASP A 8 15.34 2.61 6.60
N GLU A 9 15.05 3.65 7.39
CA GLU A 9 13.75 3.91 8.02
C GLU A 9 12.67 4.25 6.98
N PHE A 10 13.03 5.02 5.96
CA PHE A 10 12.14 5.35 4.85
C PHE A 10 11.89 4.10 4.00
N LEU A 11 12.96 3.35 3.70
CA LEU A 11 12.85 2.11 2.94
C LEU A 11 11.94 1.10 3.67
N GLY A 12 12.12 0.93 4.98
CA GLY A 12 11.33 0.02 5.81
C GLY A 12 9.84 0.37 5.90
N THR A 13 9.49 1.65 5.74
CA THR A 13 8.09 2.11 5.79
C THR A 13 7.40 1.99 4.42
N PHE A 14 8.08 2.39 3.34
CA PHE A 14 7.47 2.50 2.01
C PHE A 14 7.56 1.21 1.18
N VAL A 15 8.60 0.39 1.37
CA VAL A 15 8.76 -0.87 0.62
C VAL A 15 7.56 -1.81 0.79
N PRO A 16 7.05 -2.08 2.01
CA PRO A 16 5.88 -2.96 2.19
C PRO A 16 4.63 -2.44 1.46
N ILE A 17 4.43 -1.12 1.43
CA ILE A 17 3.31 -0.46 0.73
C ILE A 17 3.44 -0.66 -0.78
N VAL A 18 4.61 -0.39 -1.34
CA VAL A 18 4.88 -0.54 -2.78
C VAL A 18 4.71 -1.99 -3.21
N VAL A 19 5.27 -2.94 -2.45
CA VAL A 19 5.16 -4.38 -2.74
C VAL A 19 3.71 -4.83 -2.77
N TYR A 20 2.89 -4.38 -1.81
CA TYR A 20 1.46 -4.68 -1.78
C TYR A 20 0.76 -4.23 -3.08
N TRP A 21 0.99 -2.98 -3.51
CA TRP A 21 0.33 -2.43 -4.70
C TRP A 21 0.82 -3.07 -5.99
N VAL A 22 2.12 -3.38 -6.11
CA VAL A 22 2.66 -4.11 -7.25
C VAL A 22 2.00 -5.49 -7.35
N TYR A 23 1.94 -6.24 -6.25
CA TYR A 23 1.34 -7.58 -6.25
C TYR A 23 -0.17 -7.55 -6.53
N SER A 24 -0.88 -6.60 -5.93
CA SER A 24 -2.31 -6.38 -6.17
C SER A 24 -2.58 -5.98 -7.63
N GLY A 25 -1.77 -5.07 -8.18
CA GLY A 25 -1.85 -4.68 -9.59
C GLY A 25 -1.59 -5.84 -10.54
N MET A 26 -0.56 -6.65 -10.26
CA MET A 26 -0.29 -7.89 -11.01
C MET A 26 -1.48 -8.85 -10.97
N TYR A 27 -2.11 -9.03 -9.80
CA TYR A 27 -3.30 -9.88 -9.66
C TYR A 27 -4.47 -9.35 -10.49
N ILE A 28 -4.67 -8.03 -10.55
CA ILE A 28 -5.71 -7.41 -11.38
C ILE A 28 -5.40 -7.61 -12.88
N CYS A 29 -4.15 -7.38 -13.29
CA CYS A 29 -3.71 -7.59 -14.67
C CYS A 29 -3.90 -9.05 -15.11
N LEU A 30 -3.49 -10.01 -14.28
CA LEU A 30 -3.66 -11.44 -14.56
C LEU A 30 -5.14 -11.85 -14.51
N GLY A 31 -5.93 -11.28 -13.59
CA GLY A 31 -7.37 -11.51 -13.48
C GLY A 31 -8.19 -11.00 -14.68
N SER A 32 -7.62 -10.10 -15.49
CA SER A 32 -8.22 -9.67 -16.76
C SER A 32 -8.10 -10.71 -17.88
N MET A 33 -7.20 -11.70 -17.76
CA MET A 33 -7.06 -12.78 -18.72
C MET A 33 -8.12 -13.87 -18.50
N GLU A 34 -9.35 -13.58 -18.93
CA GLU A 34 -10.51 -14.49 -18.78
C GLU A 34 -10.29 -15.88 -19.38
N ARG A 35 -9.46 -16.00 -20.41
CA ARG A 35 -9.19 -17.28 -21.12
C ARG A 35 -8.45 -18.33 -20.30
N TYR A 36 -7.86 -17.99 -19.17
CA TYR A 36 -7.06 -18.91 -18.35
C TYR A 36 -7.66 -19.15 -16.95
N ARG A 37 -8.87 -18.68 -16.68
CA ARG A 37 -9.53 -18.85 -15.37
C ARG A 37 -10.15 -20.24 -15.24
N LEU A 38 -9.79 -20.94 -14.17
CA LEU A 38 -10.38 -22.25 -13.81
C LEU A 38 -11.81 -22.13 -13.25
N HIS A 39 -12.17 -20.97 -12.66
CA HIS A 39 -13.50 -20.68 -12.10
C HIS A 39 -14.10 -19.42 -12.72
N SER A 40 -15.44 -19.41 -12.87
CA SER A 40 -16.15 -18.24 -13.38
C SER A 40 -15.93 -17.05 -12.44
N LYS A 41 -15.92 -15.82 -12.98
CA LYS A 41 -15.82 -14.60 -12.16
C LYS A 41 -16.98 -14.48 -11.17
N VAL A 42 -18.13 -15.01 -11.54
CA VAL A 42 -19.37 -14.95 -10.76
C VAL A 42 -19.25 -15.79 -9.49
N ASP A 43 -18.76 -17.03 -9.57
CA ASP A 43 -18.62 -17.91 -8.39
C ASP A 43 -17.60 -17.38 -7.36
N GLU A 44 -16.57 -16.68 -7.85
CA GLU A 44 -15.51 -16.13 -7.01
C GLU A 44 -15.93 -14.82 -6.32
N GLU A 45 -16.72 -13.98 -7.00
CA GLU A 45 -17.30 -12.76 -6.42
C GLU A 45 -18.46 -13.06 -5.47
N GLU A 46 -19.24 -14.11 -5.72
CA GLU A 46 -20.33 -14.55 -4.83
C GLU A 46 -19.80 -15.12 -3.51
N LYS A 47 -18.63 -15.78 -3.53
CA LYS A 47 -17.92 -16.23 -2.32
C LYS A 47 -17.07 -15.16 -1.66
N ASN A 48 -16.81 -14.04 -2.35
CA ASN A 48 -16.05 -12.95 -1.77
C ASN A 48 -16.96 -12.07 -0.91
N LEU A 49 -17.03 -12.41 0.38
CA LEU A 49 -17.85 -11.71 1.39
C LEU A 49 -17.49 -10.22 1.55
N VAL A 50 -16.35 -9.76 0.99
CA VAL A 50 -15.87 -8.38 1.13
C VAL A 50 -15.70 -7.75 -0.25
N THR A 51 -16.44 -6.66 -0.48
CA THR A 51 -16.30 -5.87 -1.72
C THR A 51 -14.86 -5.34 -1.86
N LYS A 52 -14.34 -5.31 -3.09
CA LYS A 52 -12.99 -4.76 -3.38
C LYS A 52 -12.77 -3.36 -2.77
N SER A 53 -13.81 -2.51 -2.77
CA SER A 53 -13.80 -1.19 -2.15
C SER A 53 -13.58 -1.22 -0.63
N ALA A 54 -14.11 -2.23 0.08
CA ALA A 54 -13.88 -2.40 1.50
C ALA A 54 -12.45 -2.87 1.80
N VAL A 55 -11.89 -3.74 0.95
CA VAL A 55 -10.47 -4.14 1.02
C VAL A 55 -9.56 -2.93 0.84
N VAL A 56 -9.80 -2.10 -0.18
CA VAL A 56 -9.00 -0.89 -0.42
C VAL A 56 -9.06 0.07 0.77
N LYS A 57 -10.25 0.31 1.33
CA LYS A 57 -10.41 1.14 2.54
C LYS A 57 -9.65 0.56 3.74
N GLY A 58 -9.74 -0.76 3.95
CA GLY A 58 -9.02 -1.44 5.03
C GLY A 58 -7.50 -1.34 4.89
N VAL A 59 -6.98 -1.51 3.68
CA VAL A 59 -5.55 -1.41 3.38
C VAL A 59 -5.04 0.00 3.60
N LEU A 60 -5.77 1.03 3.13
CA LEU A 60 -5.38 2.43 3.34
C LEU A 60 -5.36 2.79 4.84
N LEU A 61 -6.33 2.30 5.61
CA LEU A 61 -6.33 2.48 7.07
C LEU A 61 -5.12 1.81 7.72
N GLN A 62 -4.80 0.57 7.33
CA GLN A 62 -3.64 -0.15 7.86
C GLN A 62 -2.30 0.53 7.51
N GLN A 63 -2.13 0.98 6.26
CA GLN A 63 -0.92 1.68 5.83
C GLN A 63 -0.76 3.04 6.54
N THR A 64 -1.88 3.72 6.82
CA THR A 64 -1.88 4.96 7.62
C THR A 64 -1.40 4.68 9.05
N LEU A 65 -1.91 3.62 9.68
CA LEU A 65 -1.46 3.21 11.01
C LEU A 65 0.01 2.76 11.01
N GLN A 66 0.46 2.02 9.99
CA GLN A 66 1.85 1.61 9.84
C GLN A 66 2.79 2.83 9.72
N ALA A 67 2.39 3.84 8.94
CA ALA A 67 3.14 5.08 8.82
C ALA A 67 3.20 5.84 10.15
N ILE A 68 2.07 5.96 10.87
CA ILE A 68 1.99 6.61 12.19
C ILE A 68 2.92 5.90 13.19
N ILE A 69 2.84 4.58 13.28
CA ILE A 69 3.65 3.77 14.20
C ILE A 69 5.13 3.92 13.86
N SER A 70 5.49 3.88 12.58
CA SER A 70 6.88 4.06 12.14
C SER A 70 7.41 5.44 12.53
N VAL A 71 6.63 6.51 12.30
CA VAL A 71 7.01 7.88 12.70
C VAL A 71 7.20 8.00 14.23
N ILE A 72 6.34 7.36 15.02
CA ILE A 72 6.44 7.36 16.49
C ILE A 72 7.69 6.61 16.95
N LEU A 73 7.98 5.44 16.35
CA LEU A 73 9.11 4.60 16.74
C LEU A 73 10.47 5.18 16.34
N PHE A 74 10.57 5.92 15.23
CA PHE A 74 11.84 6.43 14.70
C PHE A 74 12.26 7.85 15.19
N LYS A 75 11.57 8.46 16.17
CA LYS A 75 12.00 9.65 16.98
C LYS A 75 12.52 10.93 16.25
N GLU A 76 12.37 11.12 14.94
CA GLU A 76 12.65 12.40 14.24
C GLU A 76 11.40 13.31 14.17
N ALA A 77 10.74 13.51 15.32
CA ALA A 77 9.34 13.94 15.40
C ALA A 77 8.97 15.42 15.10
N PRO A 78 9.85 16.42 14.85
CA PRO A 78 9.36 17.74 14.44
C PRO A 78 9.46 18.01 12.93
N LEU A 79 10.58 17.68 12.28
CA LEU A 79 10.91 18.32 10.99
C LEU A 79 10.18 17.71 9.78
N PHE A 80 9.92 16.40 9.78
CA PHE A 80 9.20 15.75 8.68
C PHE A 80 7.70 16.08 8.71
N VAL A 81 7.10 16.09 9.90
CA VAL A 81 5.68 16.46 10.10
C VAL A 81 5.46 17.94 9.78
N LEU A 82 6.36 18.83 10.23
CA LEU A 82 6.33 20.24 9.86
C LEU A 82 6.52 20.44 8.35
N LYS A 83 7.41 19.69 7.70
CA LYS A 83 7.57 19.75 6.24
C LYS A 83 6.35 19.24 5.48
N LEU A 84 5.64 18.24 6.01
CA LEU A 84 4.45 17.68 5.36
C LEU A 84 3.24 18.61 5.52
N LEU A 85 3.06 19.20 6.71
CA LEU A 85 2.00 20.18 6.97
C LEU A 85 2.26 21.53 6.29
N ASN A 86 3.52 21.92 6.11
CA ASN A 86 3.90 23.19 5.47
C ASN A 86 4.06 23.09 3.94
N ARG A 87 3.69 21.97 3.32
CA ARG A 87 3.72 21.81 1.85
C ARG A 87 2.37 22.10 1.18
N GLU A 88 1.34 22.32 1.98
CA GLU A 88 -0.05 22.56 1.52
C GLU A 88 -0.53 24.00 1.84
N LEU A 89 0.38 24.94 2.13
CA LEU A 89 0.09 26.39 2.28
C LEU A 89 1.03 27.25 1.43
#